data_AF-A0A9P4MT06-F1
#
_entry.id   AF-A0A9P4MT06-F1
#
_cell.length_a   1.000
_cell.length_b   1.000
_cell.length_c   1.000
_cell.angle_alpha   90.00
_cell.angle_beta   90.00
_cell.angle_gamma   90.00
#
_symmetry.space_group_name_H-M   'P 1'
#
loop_
_entity.id
_entity.type
_entity.pdbx_description
1 polymer ?
#
loop_
_entity_poly.entity_id
_entity_poly.type
_entity_poly.pdbx_seq_one_letter_code
_entity_poly.pdbx_strand_id
1 'polypeptide(L)' 'MKTFNGIMLDKEEGSVIIGSGSHLGEVYAELRKKGLEVTGRGRARWAWEGGLSYLPEIHGFVADEVANFEVILAFHYVV' A
#
# COMPACT_ATOMS: atom_id res chain seq x y z
N MET A 1 -5.53 -5.42 -10.60
CA MET A 1 -4.49 -6.23 -11.27
C MET A 1 -4.19 -7.42 -10.37
N LYS A 2 -4.13 -8.66 -10.86
CA LYS A 2 -3.85 -9.84 -10.00
C LYS A 2 -2.36 -10.21 -9.95
N THR A 3 -1.56 -9.66 -10.85
CA THR A 3 -0.16 -10.03 -11.08
C THR A 3 0.82 -8.93 -10.68
N PHE A 4 0.33 -7.71 -10.39
CA PHE A 4 1.17 -6.59 -9.95
C PHE A 4 1.16 -6.51 -8.43
N ASN A 5 1.84 -7.49 -7.81
CA ASN A 5 1.79 -7.75 -6.37
C ASN A 5 3.17 -7.58 -5.70
N GLY A 6 4.05 -6.76 -6.30
CA GLY A 6 5.38 -6.50 -5.77
C GLY A 6 5.31 -5.81 -4.40
N ILE A 7 6.28 -6.12 -3.53
CA ILE A 7 6.47 -5.45 -2.25
C ILE A 7 7.95 -5.08 -2.18
N MET A 8 8.24 -3.78 -2.14
CA MET A 8 9.60 -3.26 -2.02
C MET A 8 9.67 -2.31 -0.84
N LEU A 9 10.69 -2.50 0.00
CA LEU A 9 10.95 -1.62 1.13
C LEU A 9 11.94 -0.55 0.72
N ASP A 10 11.56 0.70 0.91
CA ASP A 10 12.50 1.80 0.88
C ASP A 10 13.03 2.01 2.30
N LYS A 11 14.29 1.63 2.52
CA LYS A 11 14.92 1.73 3.84
C LYS A 11 15.36 3.16 4.18
N GLU A 12 15.52 4.02 3.18
CA GLU A 12 15.99 5.40 3.39
C GLU A 12 14.81 6.29 3.78
N GLU A 13 13.66 6.11 3.12
CA GLU A 13 12.46 6.90 3.37
C GLU A 13 11.54 6.30 4.44
N GLY A 14 11.80 5.07 4.89
CA GLY A 14 10.91 4.38 5.82
C GLY A 14 9.53 4.07 5.22
N SER A 15 9.47 3.92 3.89
CA SER A 15 8.25 3.68 3.13
C SER A 15 8.22 2.29 2.50
N VAL A 16 7.04 1.87 2.03
CA VAL A 16 6.88 0.61 1.30
C VAL A 16 6.15 0.87 0.00
N ILE A 17 6.70 0.33 -1.08
CA ILE A 17 6.07 0.33 -2.40
C ILE A 17 5.29 -0.97 -2.52
N ILE A 18 3.98 -0.84 -2.72
CA ILE A 18 3.05 -1.96 -2.79
C ILE A 18 2.37 -1.97 -4.15
N GLY A 19 2.49 -3.07 -4.88
CA GLY A 19 1.75 -3.28 -6.11
C GLY A 19 0.24 -3.24 -5.88
N SER A 20 -0.49 -2.57 -6.77
CA SER A 20 -1.94 -2.38 -6.66
C SER A 20 -2.76 -3.68 -6.58
N GLY A 21 -2.18 -4.81 -6.98
CA GLY A 21 -2.77 -6.14 -6.87
C GLY A 21 -2.55 -6.86 -5.55
N SER A 22 -1.61 -6.39 -4.73
CA SER A 22 -1.20 -7.05 -3.49
C SER A 22 -2.35 -7.18 -2.49
N HIS A 23 -2.39 -8.33 -1.83
CA HIS A 23 -3.22 -8.54 -0.66
C HIS A 23 -2.47 -8.04 0.57
N LEU A 24 -3.06 -7.14 1.36
CA LEU A 24 -2.37 -6.57 2.52
C LEU A 24 -2.01 -7.64 3.57
N GLY A 25 -2.73 -8.76 3.62
CA GLY A 25 -2.33 -9.92 4.43
C GLY A 25 -0.93 -10.46 4.09
N GLU A 26 -0.56 -10.49 2.81
CA GLU A 26 0.77 -10.90 2.35
C GLU A 26 1.81 -9.81 2.64
N VAL A 27 1.43 -8.54 2.47
CA VAL A 27 2.26 -7.39 2.84
C VAL A 27 2.61 -7.43 4.33
N TYR A 28 1.62 -7.66 5.20
CA TYR A 28 1.84 -7.84 6.64
C TYR A 28 2.78 -9.00 6.93
N ALA A 29 2.61 -10.15 6.27
CA ALA A 29 3.48 -11.30 6.47
C ALA A 29 4.95 -11.00 6.13
N GLU A 30 5.21 -10.21 5.09
CA GLU A 30 6.57 -9.81 4.72
C GLU A 30 7.15 -8.73 5.63
N LEU A 31 6.36 -7.72 5.99
CA LEU A 31 6.82 -6.62 6.85
C LEU A 31 7.05 -7.06 8.30
N ARG A 32 6.20 -7.95 8.84
CA ARG A 32 6.33 -8.46 10.21
C ARG A 32 7.59 -9.27 10.44
N LYS A 33 8.14 -9.94 9.41
CA LYS A 33 9.47 -10.60 9.48
C LYS A 33 10.58 -9.61 9.84
N LYS A 34 10.35 -8.31 9.65
CA LYS A 34 11.29 -7.22 9.90
C LYS A 34 10.83 -6.29 11.03
N GLY A 35 9.76 -6.66 11.75
CA GLY A 35 9.19 -5.84 12.82
C GLY A 35 8.48 -4.56 12.33
N LEU A 36 8.06 -4.52 11.06
CA LEU A 36 7.37 -3.38 10.45
C LEU A 36 5.88 -3.68 10.24
N GLU A 37 5.08 -2.64 10.15
CA GLU A 37 3.63 -2.73 9.89
C GLU A 37 3.16 -1.52 9.06
N VAL A 38 2.00 -1.65 8.41
CA VAL A 38 1.37 -0.58 7.61
C VAL A 38 -0.11 -0.44 7.94
N THR A 39 -0.65 0.75 7.73
CA THR A 39 -2.07 1.02 7.91
C THR A 39 -2.89 0.44 6.74
N GLY A 40 -3.84 -0.46 7.03
CA GLY A 40 -4.85 -0.87 6.03
C GLY A 40 -5.52 -2.22 6.21
N ARG A 41 -6.39 -2.55 5.24
CA ARG A 41 -7.13 -3.82 5.20
C ARG A 41 -7.48 -4.21 3.76
N GLY A 42 -7.50 -5.52 3.49
CA GLY A 42 -7.95 -6.04 2.19
C GLY A 42 -6.87 -5.95 1.12
N ARG A 43 -7.18 -5.31 -0.02
CA ARG A 43 -6.25 -5.15 -1.15
C ARG A 43 -5.66 -3.75 -1.20
N ALA A 44 -4.42 -3.64 -1.66
CA ALA A 44 -3.70 -2.36 -1.77
C ALA A 44 -4.49 -1.29 -2.54
N ARG A 45 -5.20 -1.66 -3.62
CA ARG A 45 -6.04 -0.73 -4.39
C ARG A 45 -7.10 0.02 -3.56
N TRP A 46 -7.52 -0.50 -2.42
CA TRP A 46 -8.54 0.16 -1.59
C TRP A 46 -8.06 1.49 -1.00
N ALA A 47 -6.75 1.71 -0.95
CA ALA A 47 -6.20 3.02 -0.62
C ALA A 47 -6.70 4.12 -1.57
N TRP A 48 -7.03 3.80 -2.83
CA TRP A 48 -7.57 4.79 -3.79
C TRP A 48 -8.99 5.25 -3.43
N GLU A 49 -9.72 4.41 -2.70
CA GLU A 49 -11.08 4.68 -2.23
C GLU A 49 -11.06 5.27 -0.81
N GLY A 50 -9.91 5.78 -0.34
CA GLY A 50 -9.65 6.15 1.05
C GLY A 50 -9.14 4.96 1.86
N GLY A 51 -9.88 3.86 1.85
CA GLY A 51 -9.49 2.59 2.45
C GLY A 51 -9.63 2.58 3.98
N LEU A 52 -10.32 1.57 4.51
CA LEU A 52 -10.42 1.36 5.96
C LEU A 52 -9.18 0.65 6.49
N SER A 53 -8.66 1.13 7.61
CA SER A 53 -7.59 0.48 8.35
C SER A 53 -8.11 -0.21 9.61
N TYR A 54 -7.29 -1.06 10.22
CA TYR A 54 -7.56 -1.60 11.56
C TYR A 54 -7.25 -0.61 12.69
N LEU A 55 -6.65 0.54 12.37
CA LEU A 55 -6.18 1.55 13.31
C LEU A 55 -6.72 2.95 12.96
N PRO A 56 -8.02 3.12 12.63
CA PRO A 56 -8.53 4.39 12.11
C PRO A 56 -8.46 5.53 13.12
N GLU A 57 -8.49 5.23 14.43
CA GLU A 57 -8.39 6.23 15.49
C GLU A 57 -6.98 6.81 15.65
N ILE A 58 -5.95 6.09 15.18
CA ILE A 58 -4.54 6.49 15.33
C ILE A 58 -3.99 7.02 14.02
N HIS A 59 -4.31 6.37 12.90
CA HIS A 59 -3.72 6.63 11.57
C HIS A 59 -4.73 7.12 10.53
N GLY A 60 -6.01 7.25 10.87
CA GLY A 60 -7.04 7.63 9.90
C GLY A 60 -7.29 6.56 8.83
N PHE A 61 -7.65 7.04 7.63
CA PHE A 61 -7.83 6.20 6.46
C PHE A 61 -6.48 5.77 5.89
N VAL A 62 -6.46 4.67 5.13
CA VAL A 62 -5.24 4.19 4.48
C VAL A 62 -4.61 5.26 3.59
N ALA A 63 -5.45 6.04 2.91
CA ALA A 63 -5.03 7.14 2.06
C ALA A 63 -4.25 8.23 2.80
N ASP A 64 -4.45 8.40 4.11
CA ASP A 64 -3.72 9.40 4.91
C ASP A 64 -2.24 9.01 5.08
N GLU A 65 -1.91 7.73 4.92
CA GLU A 65 -0.57 7.16 5.05
C GLU A 65 0.08 6.85 3.69
N VAL A 66 -0.58 7.19 2.57
CA VAL A 66 0.00 7.03 1.24
C VAL A 66 0.81 8.25 0.85
N ALA A 67 2.13 8.08 0.72
CA ALA A 67 3.03 9.13 0.26
C ALA A 67 2.84 9.47 -1.23
N ASN A 68 2.71 8.47 -2.10
CA ASN A 68 2.61 8.64 -3.55
C ASN A 68 1.87 7.49 -4.23
N PHE A 69 1.34 7.76 -5.44
CA PHE A 69 0.83 6.75 -6.37
C PHE A 69 1.57 6.87 -7.69
N GLU A 70 1.91 5.73 -8.30
CA GLU A 70 2.29 5.65 -9.70
C GLU A 70 1.09 5.16 -10.51
N VAL A 71 0.62 5.97 -11.48
CA VAL A 71 -0.62 5.70 -12.20
C VAL A 71 -0.40 5.75 -13.71
N ILE A 72 -0.95 4.76 -14.42
CA ILE A 72 -1.03 4.77 -15.88
C ILE A 72 -2.35 5.42 -16.30
N LEU A 73 -2.27 6.56 -16.97
CA LEU A 73 -3.42 7.30 -17.50
C LEU A 73 -3.96 6.67 -18.79
N ALA A 74 -5.18 7.05 -19.18
CA ALA A 74 -5.87 6.51 -20.36
C ALA A 74 -5.07 6.64 -21.68
N PHE A 75 -4.17 7.62 -21.76
CA PHE A 75 -3.29 7.84 -22.91
C PHE A 75 -1.91 7.16 -22.77
N HIS A 76 -1.78 6.19 -21.85
CA HIS A 76 -0.56 5.43 -21.58
C HIS A 76 0.60 6.26 -21.02
N TYR A 77 0.31 7.44 -20.47
CA TYR A 77 1.30 8.21 -19.70
C TYR A 77 1.38 7.67 -18.28
N VAL A 78 2.60 7.61 -17.75
CA VAL A 78 2.89 7.32 -16.34
C VAL A 78 3.09 8.65 -15.64
N VAL A 79 2.39 8.84 -14.51
CA VAL A 79 2.50 10.01 -13.62
C VAL A 79 2.63 9.52 -12.18
#